data_AF-A0A2V8CMU9-F1
#
_entry.id   AF-A0A2V8CMU9-F1
#
_cell.length_a   1.000
_cell.length_b   1.000
_cell.length_c   1.000
_cell.angle_alpha   90.00
_cell.angle_beta   90.00
_cell.angle_gamma   90.00
#
_symmetry.space_group_name_H-M   'P 1'
#
loop_
_entity.id
_entity.type
_entity.pdbx_description
1 polymer ?
#
loop_
_entity_poly.entity_id
_entity_poly.type
_entity_poly.pdbx_seq_one_letter_code
_entity_poly.pdbx_strand_id
1 'polypeptide(L)'
;MHFHDGSVFDSNTVARLLPDGLKSFWGSLADNVERINPVDARTIEIVFRRPSPLWQEMLEVTIRKPGSSIVGTGPFMVSENEASLRANADYYLGSPRINEVQVTSFPTVRAAWAELLRNRIDMLWEV
;
A
#
# COMPACT_ATOMS: atom_id res chain seq x y z
N MET A 1 11.86 -9.21 3.52
CA MET A 1 10.55 -8.63 3.13
C MET A 1 10.39 -8.84 1.65
N HIS A 2 9.19 -9.21 1.22
CA HIS A 2 8.89 -9.49 -0.18
C HIS A 2 7.65 -8.74 -0.61
N PHE A 3 7.57 -8.44 -1.89
CA PHE A 3 6.32 -8.06 -2.52
C PHE A 3 5.39 -9.26 -2.62
N HIS A 4 4.11 -8.99 -2.87
CA HIS A 4 3.06 -9.98 -3.09
C HIS A 4 3.35 -10.95 -4.26
N ASP A 5 4.21 -10.56 -5.19
CA ASP A 5 4.67 -11.39 -6.31
C ASP A 5 5.91 -12.26 -5.96
N GLY A 6 6.34 -12.26 -4.69
CA GLY A 6 7.50 -13.00 -4.19
C GLY A 6 8.85 -12.33 -4.44
N SER A 7 8.89 -11.24 -5.21
CA SER A 7 10.14 -10.52 -5.44
C SER A 7 10.66 -9.83 -4.18
N VAL A 8 11.98 -9.66 -4.11
CA VAL A 8 12.64 -9.05 -2.96
C VAL A 8 12.31 -7.56 -2.88
N PHE A 9 11.99 -7.10 -1.67
CA PHE A 9 11.95 -5.68 -1.36
C PHE A 9 13.31 -5.26 -0.79
N ASP A 10 14.11 -4.55 -1.59
CA ASP A 10 15.44 -4.05 -1.25
C ASP A 10 15.58 -2.54 -1.56
N SER A 11 16.69 -1.94 -1.14
CA SER A 11 16.99 -0.53 -1.38
C SER A 11 16.98 -0.13 -2.86
N ASN A 12 17.47 -0.98 -3.76
CA ASN A 12 17.45 -0.72 -5.20
C ASN A 12 16.02 -0.62 -5.73
N THR A 13 15.14 -1.48 -5.23
CA THR A 13 13.73 -1.45 -5.59
C THR A 13 13.03 -0.23 -5.00
N VAL A 14 13.33 0.13 -3.75
CA VAL A 14 12.81 1.37 -3.14
C VAL A 14 13.28 2.61 -3.89
N ALA A 15 14.58 2.75 -4.18
CA ALA A 15 15.11 3.91 -4.88
C ALA A 15 14.50 4.11 -6.28
N ARG A 16 14.09 3.02 -6.93
CA ARG A 16 13.38 3.05 -8.21
C ARG A 16 11.90 3.44 -8.08
N LEU A 17 11.20 2.91 -7.08
CA LEU A 17 9.74 3.06 -6.95
C LEU A 17 9.31 4.29 -6.14
N LEU A 18 10.11 4.69 -5.17
CA LEU A 18 9.78 5.77 -4.23
C LEU A 18 9.57 7.14 -4.91
N PRO A 19 10.34 7.54 -5.95
CA PRO A 19 10.10 8.82 -6.63
C PRO A 19 8.68 8.95 -7.21
N ASP A 20 8.17 7.89 -7.85
CA ASP A 20 6.85 7.89 -8.45
C ASP A 20 5.75 7.88 -7.39
N GLY A 21 5.95 7.10 -6.32
CA GLY A 21 5.06 7.12 -5.16
C GLY A 21 4.96 8.52 -4.54
N LEU A 22 6.11 9.16 -4.30
CA LEU A 22 6.16 10.49 -3.70
C LEU A 22 5.44 11.51 -4.56
N LYS A 23 5.69 11.52 -5.88
CA LYS A 23 4.98 12.41 -6.81
C LYS A 23 3.48 12.14 -6.83
N SER A 24 3.06 10.88 -6.81
CA SER A 24 1.64 10.51 -6.84
C SER A 24 0.88 10.96 -5.58
N PHE A 25 1.52 10.90 -4.42
CA PHE A 25 0.85 11.22 -3.14
C PHE A 25 1.01 12.70 -2.74
N TRP A 26 2.21 13.27 -2.94
CA TRP A 26 2.56 14.62 -2.48
C TRP A 26 2.55 15.68 -3.59
N GLY A 27 2.37 15.28 -4.85
CA GLY A 27 2.37 16.21 -5.99
C GLY A 27 3.67 17.01 -6.06
N SER A 28 3.55 18.34 -6.20
CA SER A 28 4.70 19.25 -6.30
C SER A 28 5.55 19.32 -5.03
N LEU A 29 5.05 18.90 -3.86
CA LEU A 29 5.87 18.84 -2.65
C LEU A 29 6.99 17.78 -2.77
N ALA A 30 6.82 16.79 -3.65
CA ALA A 30 7.85 15.81 -3.98
C ALA A 30 9.05 16.42 -4.72
N ASP A 31 8.91 17.59 -5.35
CA ASP A 31 10.00 18.25 -6.10
C ASP A 31 11.15 18.70 -5.21
N ASN A 32 10.92 18.79 -3.89
CA ASN A 32 11.99 19.05 -2.92
C ASN A 32 12.94 17.85 -2.76
N VAL A 33 12.55 16.64 -3.16
CA VAL A 33 13.47 15.49 -3.21
C VAL A 33 14.37 15.65 -4.44
N GLU A 34 15.66 15.81 -4.18
CA GLU A 34 16.68 15.95 -5.22
C GLU A 34 17.09 14.60 -5.80
N ARG A 35 17.40 13.64 -4.92
CA ARG A 35 17.82 12.29 -5.31
C ARG A 35 17.48 11.26 -4.23
N ILE A 36 17.32 10.02 -4.66
CA ILE A 36 17.15 8.84 -3.82
C ILE A 36 18.16 7.79 -4.26
N ASN A 37 19.11 7.46 -3.40
CA ASN A 37 20.20 6.53 -3.73
C ASN A 37 20.12 5.29 -2.84
N PRO A 38 20.32 4.07 -3.40
CA PRO A 38 20.62 2.92 -2.57
C PRO A 38 22.05 3.05 -2.02
N VAL A 39 22.23 2.84 -0.72
CA VAL A 39 23.55 2.85 -0.05
C VAL A 39 24.06 1.42 0.11
N ASP A 40 23.20 0.53 0.58
CA ASP A 40 23.43 -0.92 0.72
C ASP A 40 22.08 -1.64 0.57
N ALA A 41 22.01 -2.96 0.78
CA ALA A 41 20.79 -3.75 0.59
C ALA A 41 19.56 -3.29 1.40
N ARG A 42 19.75 -2.57 2.51
CA ARG A 42 18.69 -2.16 3.46
C ARG A 42 18.66 -0.65 3.75
N THR A 43 19.58 0.10 3.16
CA THR A 43 19.72 1.54 3.42
C THR A 43 19.53 2.33 2.13
N ILE A 44 18.73 3.39 2.21
CA ILE A 44 18.62 4.42 1.17
C ILE A 44 19.03 5.79 1.73
N GLU A 45 19.62 6.61 0.89
CA GLU A 45 19.85 8.04 1.13
C GLU A 45 18.80 8.83 0.35
N ILE A 46 18.09 9.74 1.04
CA ILE A 46 17.19 10.71 0.41
C ILE A 46 17.82 12.09 0.62
N VAL A 47 18.11 12.78 -0.48
CA VAL A 47 18.65 14.14 -0.44
C VAL A 47 17.58 15.12 -0.86
N PHE A 48 17.42 16.18 -0.08
CA PHE A 48 16.46 17.24 -0.33
C PHE A 48 17.17 18.50 -0.83
N ARG A 49 16.54 19.21 -1.77
CA ARG A 49 17.04 20.49 -2.30
C ARG A 49 17.08 21.58 -1.24
N ARG A 50 16.16 21.51 -0.27
CA ARG A 50 16.02 22.42 0.86
C ARG A 50 15.58 21.62 2.09
N PRO A 51 15.90 22.06 3.32
CA PRO A 51 15.37 21.45 4.52
C PRO A 51 13.84 21.29 4.45
N SER A 52 13.35 20.08 4.64
CA SER A 52 11.91 19.78 4.64
C SER A 52 11.46 19.46 6.06
N PRO A 53 10.53 20.22 6.67
CA PRO A 53 9.96 19.84 7.96
C PRO A 53 9.02 18.64 7.85
N LEU A 54 8.54 18.31 6.64
CA LEU A 54 7.55 17.26 6.38
C LEU A 54 8.18 15.93 5.93
N TRP A 55 9.49 15.75 6.13
CA TRP A 55 10.19 14.60 5.56
C TRP A 55 9.69 13.26 6.11
N GLN A 56 9.15 13.23 7.34
CA GLN A 56 8.65 11.99 7.95
C GLN A 56 7.31 11.59 7.35
N GLU A 57 6.40 12.55 7.23
CA GLU A 57 5.09 12.39 6.61
C GLU A 57 5.25 11.97 5.15
N MET A 58 6.28 12.51 4.47
CA MET A 58 6.60 12.11 3.10
C MET A 58 6.85 10.61 2.95
N LEU A 59 7.31 9.93 4.00
CA LEU A 59 7.59 8.49 4.00
C LEU A 59 6.35 7.60 4.22
N GLU A 60 5.17 8.18 4.52
CA GLU A 60 3.90 7.43 4.59
C GLU A 60 3.38 6.98 3.22
N VAL A 61 4.08 7.37 2.16
CA VAL A 61 3.80 6.95 0.79
C VAL A 61 3.80 5.44 0.63
N THR A 62 2.81 4.91 -0.07
CA THR A 62 2.78 3.48 -0.38
C THR A 62 3.75 3.14 -1.51
N ILE A 63 4.65 2.18 -1.26
CA ILE A 63 5.52 1.62 -2.29
C ILE A 63 4.79 0.45 -2.97
N ARG A 64 4.53 0.61 -4.27
CA ARG A 64 3.86 -0.38 -5.11
C ARG A 64 4.65 -0.57 -6.40
N LYS A 65 4.63 -1.78 -6.95
CA LYS A 65 5.17 -2.00 -8.29
C LYS A 65 4.23 -1.44 -9.36
N PRO A 66 4.76 -0.92 -10.47
CA PRO A 66 3.94 -0.52 -11.61
C PRO A 66 3.29 -1.74 -12.27
N GLY A 67 2.10 -1.57 -12.84
CA GLY A 67 1.36 -2.61 -13.54
C GLY A 67 -0.14 -2.53 -13.32
N SER A 68 -0.89 -3.41 -13.98
CA SER A 68 -2.34 -3.54 -13.80
C SER A 68 -2.72 -4.21 -12.48
N SER A 69 -1.86 -5.11 -11.97
CA SER A 69 -2.08 -5.78 -10.69
C SER A 69 -1.53 -4.95 -9.53
N ILE A 70 -2.32 -4.78 -8.47
CA ILE A 70 -1.88 -4.13 -7.22
C ILE A 70 -0.90 -5.06 -6.49
N VAL A 71 0.41 -4.80 -6.67
CA VAL A 71 1.50 -5.54 -6.01
C VAL A 71 2.20 -4.64 -5.01
N GLY A 72 2.00 -4.93 -3.72
CA GLY A 72 2.63 -4.21 -2.60
C GLY A 72 3.32 -5.17 -1.63
N THR A 73 3.57 -4.70 -0.41
CA THR A 73 4.14 -5.48 0.69
C THR A 73 3.17 -5.63 1.87
N GLY A 74 1.93 -5.16 1.69
CA GLY A 74 0.92 -5.10 2.75
C GLY A 74 0.41 -6.46 3.23
N PRO A 75 -0.43 -6.45 4.27
CA PRO A 75 -0.98 -7.66 4.88
C PRO A 75 -1.99 -8.39 4.00
N PHE A 76 -2.58 -7.74 3.01
CA PHE A 76 -3.56 -8.34 2.11
C PHE A 76 -3.18 -8.14 0.64
N MET A 77 -3.54 -9.11 -0.19
CA MET A 77 -3.30 -9.16 -1.63
C MET A 77 -4.62 -9.18 -2.38
N VAL A 78 -4.71 -8.44 -3.49
CA VAL A 78 -5.90 -8.44 -4.34
C VAL A 78 -6.04 -9.80 -5.04
N SER A 79 -7.25 -10.37 -5.02
CA SER A 79 -7.59 -11.58 -5.77
C SER A 79 -7.89 -11.27 -7.24
N GLU A 80 -7.93 -12.28 -8.10
CA GLU A 80 -8.14 -12.13 -9.55
C GLU A 80 -9.46 -11.42 -9.91
N ASN A 81 -10.46 -11.51 -9.04
CA ASN A 81 -11.79 -10.95 -9.18
C ASN A 81 -11.94 -9.54 -8.59
N GLU A 82 -10.84 -8.92 -8.10
CA GLU A 82 -10.70 -7.55 -7.56
C GLU A 82 -11.61 -7.16 -6.37
N ALA A 83 -12.67 -7.95 -6.10
CA ALA A 83 -13.64 -7.76 -5.03
C ALA A 83 -13.28 -8.53 -3.74
N SER A 84 -12.20 -9.31 -3.74
CA SER A 84 -11.69 -9.91 -2.51
C SER A 84 -10.20 -9.66 -2.30
N LEU A 85 -9.81 -9.68 -1.04
CA LEU A 85 -8.43 -9.54 -0.61
C LEU A 85 -8.06 -10.79 0.19
N ARG A 86 -7.01 -11.49 -0.21
CA ARG A 86 -6.49 -12.66 0.50
C ARG A 86 -5.36 -12.26 1.45
N ALA A 87 -5.24 -12.95 2.58
CA ALA A 87 -4.16 -12.73 3.53
C ALA A 87 -2.79 -13.00 2.89
N ASN A 88 -1.83 -12.15 3.23
CA ASN A 88 -0.42 -12.37 2.97
C ASN A 88 0.20 -13.16 4.13
N ALA A 89 0.29 -14.48 3.96
CA ALA A 89 0.88 -15.37 4.96
C ALA A 89 2.33 -15.00 5.33
N ASP A 90 3.07 -14.41 4.38
CA ASP A 90 4.47 -13.99 4.55
C ASP A 90 4.59 -12.51 4.92
N TYR A 91 3.52 -11.88 5.45
CA TYR A 91 3.57 -10.49 5.88
C TYR A 91 4.63 -10.30 6.98
N TYR A 92 5.50 -9.30 6.81
CA TYR A 92 6.71 -9.14 7.62
C TYR A 92 6.44 -8.77 9.09
N LEU A 93 5.23 -8.31 9.44
CA LEU A 93 4.81 -8.08 10.83
C LEU A 93 4.00 -9.26 11.42
N GLY A 94 3.95 -10.39 10.70
CA GLY A 94 3.19 -11.58 11.06
C GLY A 94 1.91 -11.74 10.23
N SER A 95 1.52 -13.00 10.00
CA SER A 95 0.33 -13.32 9.20
C SER A 95 -0.93 -12.67 9.80
N PRO A 96 -1.80 -12.07 8.96
CA PRO A 96 -3.13 -11.66 9.38
C PRO A 96 -3.91 -12.82 10.01
N ARG A 97 -4.78 -12.51 10.98
CA ARG A 97 -5.71 -13.48 11.57
C ARG A 97 -6.97 -13.71 10.73
N ILE A 98 -7.24 -12.80 9.80
CA ILE A 98 -8.35 -12.88 8.85
C ILE A 98 -7.77 -13.39 7.54
N ASN A 99 -8.30 -14.50 7.02
CA ASN A 99 -7.78 -15.15 5.82
C ASN A 99 -8.21 -14.45 4.53
N GLU A 100 -9.42 -13.88 4.52
CA GLU A 100 -10.00 -13.24 3.36
C GLU A 100 -10.88 -12.06 3.80
N VAL A 101 -10.85 -10.97 3.02
CA VAL A 101 -11.76 -9.83 3.14
C VAL A 101 -12.54 -9.75 1.85
N GLN A 102 -13.87 -9.84 1.93
CA GLN A 102 -14.74 -9.64 0.79
C GLN A 102 -15.28 -8.20 0.82
N VAL A 103 -15.04 -7.46 -0.25
CA VAL A 103 -15.50 -6.08 -0.40
C VAL A 103 -16.75 -6.10 -1.27
N THR A 104 -17.88 -5.73 -0.69
CA THR A 104 -19.16 -5.68 -1.41
C THR A 104 -19.69 -4.26 -1.43
N SER A 105 -19.99 -3.75 -2.63
CA SER A 105 -20.64 -2.46 -2.80
C SER A 105 -22.15 -2.61 -2.75
N PHE A 106 -22.83 -1.71 -2.04
CA PHE A 106 -24.28 -1.64 -2.00
C PHE A 106 -24.78 -0.34 -2.65
N PRO A 107 -25.86 -0.37 -3.43
CA PRO A 107 -26.36 0.81 -4.12
C PRO A 107 -26.97 1.86 -3.18
N THR A 108 -27.30 1.48 -1.94
CA THR A 108 -27.85 2.40 -0.94
C THR A 108 -27.37 2.03 0.46
N VAL A 109 -27.26 3.05 1.32
CA VAL A 109 -26.97 2.92 2.75
C VAL A 109 -27.97 1.97 3.43
N ARG A 110 -29.27 2.11 3.12
CA ARG A 110 -30.34 1.26 3.68
C ARG A 110 -30.11 -0.22 3.38
N ALA A 111 -29.68 -0.56 2.17
CA ALA A 111 -29.39 -1.95 1.79
C ALA A 111 -28.20 -2.50 2.59
N ALA A 112 -27.12 -1.74 2.71
CA ALA A 112 -25.94 -2.14 3.47
C ALA A 112 -26.28 -2.41 4.95
N TRP A 113 -27.02 -1.51 5.59
CA TRP A 113 -27.49 -1.71 6.97
C TRP A 113 -28.39 -2.93 7.12
N ALA A 114 -29.28 -3.18 6.16
CA ALA A 114 -30.15 -4.36 6.19
C ALA A 114 -29.33 -5.66 6.13
N GLU A 115 -28.23 -5.70 5.37
CA GLU A 115 -27.34 -6.88 5.32
C GLU A 115 -26.50 -7.03 6.59
N LEU A 116 -26.03 -5.93 7.19
CA LEU A 116 -25.34 -5.95 8.49
C LEU A 116 -26.26 -6.50 9.59
N LEU A 117 -27.50 -5.98 9.68
CA LEU A 117 -28.49 -6.42 10.67
C LEU A 117 -28.94 -7.87 10.46
N ARG A 118 -28.78 -8.41 9.25
CA ARG A 118 -29.00 -9.83 8.92
C ARG A 118 -27.77 -10.70 9.16
N ASN A 119 -26.68 -10.14 9.68
CA ASN A 119 -25.41 -10.83 9.94
C ASN A 119 -24.82 -11.47 8.67
N ARG A 120 -24.94 -10.79 7.52
CA ARG A 120 -24.38 -11.22 6.23
C ARG A 120 -23.08 -10.50 5.86
N ILE A 121 -22.78 -9.42 6.55
CA ILE A 121 -21.53 -8.69 6.48
C ILE A 121 -21.09 -8.35 7.92
N ASP A 122 -19.78 -8.18 8.12
CA ASP A 122 -19.21 -7.97 9.46
C ASP A 122 -18.92 -6.50 9.77
N MET A 123 -18.80 -5.66 8.74
CA MET A 123 -18.41 -4.25 8.87
C MET A 123 -18.99 -3.39 7.73
N LEU A 124 -19.28 -2.13 8.05
CA LEU A 124 -19.60 -1.07 7.09
C LEU A 124 -18.46 -0.05 7.08
N TRP A 125 -18.05 0.42 5.90
CA TRP A 125 -17.01 1.43 5.72
C TRP A 125 -17.38 2.35 4.55
N GLU A 126 -17.32 3.67 4.76
CA GLU A 126 -17.67 4.72 3.78
C GLU A 126 -18.96 4.46 3.00
N VAL A 127 -20.09 4.33 3.72
CA VAL A 127 -21.43 4.04 3.16
C VAL A 127 -22.28 5.29 3.00
#